data_AF-A0ABD5Z6C9-F1
#
_entry.id   AF-A0ABD5Z6C9-F1
#
_cell.length_a   1.000
_cell.length_b   1.000
_cell.length_c   1.000
_cell.angle_alpha   90.00
_cell.angle_beta   90.00
_cell.angle_gamma   90.00
#
_symmetry.space_group_name_H-M   'P 1'
#
loop_
_entity.id
_entity.type
_entity.pdbx_description
1 polymer ?
#
loop_
_entity_poly.entity_id
_entity_poly.type
_entity_poly.pdbx_seq_one_letter_code
_entity_poly.pdbx_strand_id
1 'polypeptide(L)'
;MEYSVARNGMVDSLEHDSKGVVQSEAVADAMRTVPRHEFVEGDHRAYTDQSFEHRGTRVLSPSLAGVLVEALDVRPGDSVLVVGAGVGYTVGVIAELAGARHVHAVDIARRLVYEARDNLASAGYDEVLVDCGDGARGLREYAPFDRILVEAGAVRPPGMLIRQLAEDGRLVMPLGSGAQALAAVEDGEVVEEFGRVAFDPLLVDGEQSGVPVRNRTVREDRERASRAAESRRGWEQEWIDWESQL
;
A
#
# COMPACT_ATOMS: atom_id res chain seq x y z
N MET A 1 1.93 -30.44 -10.37
CA MET A 1 3.20 -29.78 -10.02
C MET A 1 3.10 -29.45 -8.56
N GLU A 2 4.07 -29.84 -7.74
CA GLU A 2 4.04 -29.49 -6.32
C GLU A 2 4.19 -27.97 -6.20
N TYR A 3 3.28 -27.30 -5.48
CA TYR A 3 3.26 -25.83 -5.40
C TYR A 3 4.55 -25.25 -4.81
N SER A 4 5.20 -25.99 -3.93
CA SER A 4 6.52 -25.67 -3.38
C SER A 4 7.57 -25.45 -4.48
N VAL A 5 7.63 -26.36 -5.46
CA VAL A 5 8.58 -26.29 -6.58
C VAL A 5 8.29 -25.10 -7.49
N ALA A 6 7.02 -24.87 -7.82
CA ALA A 6 6.61 -23.73 -8.65
C ALA A 6 6.90 -22.40 -7.95
N ARG A 7 6.64 -22.31 -6.65
CA ARG A 7 6.92 -21.14 -5.82
C ARG A 7 8.40 -20.84 -5.71
N ASN A 8 9.23 -21.84 -5.43
CA ASN A 8 10.67 -21.66 -5.37
C ASN A 8 11.23 -21.22 -6.72
N GLY A 9 10.83 -21.87 -7.83
CA GLY A 9 11.26 -21.47 -9.16
C GLY A 9 10.80 -20.05 -9.55
N MET A 10 9.64 -19.60 -9.06
CA MET A 10 9.20 -18.21 -9.19
C MET A 10 10.16 -17.28 -8.44
N VAL A 11 10.47 -17.54 -7.17
CA VAL A 11 11.35 -16.66 -6.37
C VAL A 11 12.78 -16.65 -6.91
N ASP A 12 13.34 -17.81 -7.28
CA ASP A 12 14.66 -17.92 -7.89
C ASP A 12 14.76 -17.06 -9.16
N SER A 13 13.66 -17.00 -9.95
CA SER A 13 13.57 -16.12 -11.11
C SER A 13 13.59 -14.63 -10.74
N LEU A 14 13.06 -14.23 -9.59
CA LEU A 14 13.00 -12.83 -9.15
C LEU A 14 14.34 -12.35 -8.59
N GLU A 15 15.08 -13.25 -7.93
CA GLU A 15 16.44 -13.02 -7.42
C GLU A 15 17.48 -12.97 -8.53
N HIS A 16 17.30 -13.76 -9.59
CA HIS A 16 18.28 -13.85 -10.68
C HIS A 16 18.62 -12.47 -11.27
N ASP A 17 19.92 -12.23 -11.52
CA ASP A 17 20.49 -10.94 -11.97
C ASP A 17 19.78 -10.29 -13.16
N SER A 18 19.17 -11.10 -14.04
CA SER A 18 18.39 -10.59 -15.17
C SER A 18 17.14 -9.81 -14.77
N LYS A 19 16.59 -10.05 -13.57
CA LYS A 19 15.48 -9.30 -12.97
C LYS A 19 15.99 -8.49 -11.78
N GLY A 20 16.63 -9.16 -10.81
CA GLY A 20 17.21 -8.53 -9.62
C GLY A 20 16.22 -7.70 -8.80
N VAL A 21 14.94 -8.08 -8.80
CA VAL A 21 13.84 -7.31 -8.19
C VAL A 21 13.55 -7.71 -6.74
N VAL A 22 14.02 -8.89 -6.33
CA VAL A 22 14.10 -9.34 -4.94
C VAL A 22 15.56 -9.57 -4.64
N GLN A 23 16.07 -8.90 -3.62
CA GLN A 23 17.50 -8.83 -3.27
C GLN A 23 17.75 -9.21 -1.82
N SER A 24 16.77 -8.98 -0.94
CA SER A 24 16.88 -9.35 0.46
C SER A 24 16.44 -10.80 0.68
N GLU A 25 17.26 -11.53 1.45
CA GLU A 25 16.97 -12.92 1.83
C GLU A 25 15.63 -13.02 2.57
N ALA A 26 15.33 -12.03 3.44
CA ALA A 26 14.07 -11.98 4.18
C ALA A 26 12.84 -11.89 3.25
N VAL A 27 12.86 -11.03 2.23
CA VAL A 27 11.74 -10.91 1.27
C VAL A 27 11.62 -12.17 0.42
N ALA A 28 12.75 -12.71 -0.04
CA ALA A 28 12.75 -13.94 -0.82
C ALA A 28 12.15 -15.12 -0.02
N ASP A 29 12.56 -15.29 1.23
CA ASP A 29 12.04 -16.31 2.13
C ASP A 29 10.56 -16.11 2.43
N ALA A 30 10.13 -14.87 2.66
CA ALA A 30 8.70 -14.57 2.86
C ALA A 30 7.87 -14.98 1.63
N MET A 31 8.34 -14.68 0.41
CA MET A 31 7.68 -15.10 -0.82
C MET A 31 7.75 -16.62 -1.06
N ARG A 32 8.76 -17.31 -0.54
CA ARG A 32 8.87 -18.79 -0.54
C ARG A 32 7.97 -19.44 0.51
N THR A 33 7.58 -18.73 1.57
CA THR A 33 6.67 -19.23 2.59
C THR A 33 5.22 -19.06 2.17
N VAL A 34 4.84 -17.84 1.78
CA VAL A 34 3.45 -17.46 1.52
C VAL A 34 2.88 -18.27 0.33
N PRO A 35 1.79 -19.04 0.53
CA PRO A 35 1.19 -19.84 -0.52
C PRO A 35 0.35 -18.97 -1.47
N ARG A 36 1.00 -18.33 -2.46
CA ARG A 36 0.33 -17.44 -3.43
C ARG A 36 -0.92 -18.01 -4.11
N HIS A 37 -1.01 -19.34 -4.23
CA HIS A 37 -2.18 -20.04 -4.78
C HIS A 37 -3.45 -19.91 -3.93
N GLU A 38 -3.34 -19.59 -2.64
CA GLU A 38 -4.49 -19.27 -1.78
C GLU A 38 -5.09 -17.89 -2.10
N PHE A 39 -4.36 -17.04 -2.82
CA PHE A 39 -4.78 -15.67 -3.16
C PHE A 39 -5.23 -15.52 -4.62
N VAL A 40 -5.11 -16.58 -5.42
CA VAL A 40 -5.27 -16.53 -6.88
C VAL A 40 -6.00 -17.77 -7.39
N GLU A 41 -7.10 -17.56 -8.12
CA GLU A 41 -7.82 -18.64 -8.79
C GLU A 41 -6.99 -19.24 -9.97
N GLY A 42 -6.56 -20.49 -9.80
CA GLY A 42 -5.95 -21.33 -10.84
C GLY A 42 -4.48 -21.66 -10.60
N ASP A 43 -4.25 -22.92 -10.19
CA ASP A 43 -3.01 -23.52 -9.68
C ASP A 43 -1.69 -23.08 -10.33
N HIS A 44 -1.62 -23.04 -11.66
CA HIS A 44 -0.37 -22.78 -12.39
C HIS A 44 -0.10 -21.29 -12.62
N ARG A 45 -1.14 -20.45 -12.68
CA ARG A 45 -0.99 -19.01 -12.92
C ARG A 45 -0.49 -18.27 -11.69
N ALA A 46 -0.74 -18.82 -10.50
CA ALA A 46 -0.32 -18.24 -9.23
C ALA A 46 1.19 -17.93 -9.19
N TYR A 47 2.02 -18.77 -9.80
CA TYR A 47 3.49 -18.64 -9.78
C TYR A 47 4.09 -18.16 -11.10
N THR A 48 3.26 -17.72 -12.04
CA THR A 48 3.73 -17.05 -13.25
C THR A 48 3.92 -15.57 -12.94
N ASP A 49 5.01 -14.96 -13.44
CA ASP A 49 5.32 -13.56 -13.19
C ASP A 49 4.43 -12.60 -14.03
N GLN A 50 3.12 -12.58 -13.74
CA GLN A 50 2.11 -11.86 -14.49
C GLN A 50 1.06 -11.24 -13.56
N SER A 51 0.64 -10.03 -13.90
CA SER A 51 -0.53 -9.38 -13.31
C SER A 51 -1.79 -9.79 -14.07
N PHE A 52 -2.93 -9.80 -13.39
CA PHE A 52 -4.22 -10.05 -14.04
C PHE A 52 -5.35 -9.32 -13.32
N GLU A 53 -6.44 -9.09 -14.05
CA GLU A 53 -7.65 -8.48 -13.50
C GLU A 53 -8.47 -9.52 -12.72
N HIS A 54 -8.93 -9.11 -11.54
CA HIS A 54 -9.76 -9.92 -10.66
C HIS A 54 -10.82 -9.04 -10.00
N ARG A 55 -12.10 -9.29 -10.30
CA ARG A 55 -13.24 -8.59 -9.67
C ARG A 55 -13.08 -7.05 -9.60
N GLY A 56 -12.55 -6.44 -10.65
CA GLY A 56 -12.36 -4.99 -10.74
C GLY A 56 -11.21 -4.42 -9.91
N THR A 57 -10.24 -5.26 -9.55
CA THR A 57 -8.90 -4.87 -9.10
C THR A 57 -7.85 -5.66 -9.87
N ARG A 58 -6.59 -5.20 -9.83
CA ARG A 58 -5.46 -5.92 -10.41
C ARG A 58 -4.76 -6.74 -9.33
N VAL A 59 -4.61 -8.03 -9.54
CA VAL A 59 -3.65 -8.85 -8.79
C VAL A 59 -2.27 -8.57 -9.36
N LEU A 60 -1.35 -8.10 -8.52
CA LEU A 60 0.01 -7.74 -8.91
C LEU A 60 0.82 -8.98 -9.30
N SER A 61 1.72 -8.84 -10.28
CA SER A 61 2.72 -9.86 -10.56
C SER A 61 3.62 -10.09 -9.33
N PRO A 62 4.16 -11.31 -9.16
CA PRO A 62 5.20 -11.59 -8.17
C PRO A 62 6.35 -10.59 -8.17
N SER A 63 6.87 -10.21 -9.34
CA SER A 63 7.92 -9.19 -9.46
C SER A 63 7.52 -7.84 -8.87
N LEU A 64 6.32 -7.34 -9.21
CA LEU A 64 5.87 -6.05 -8.72
C LEU A 64 5.61 -6.09 -7.21
N ALA A 65 5.03 -7.19 -6.69
CA ALA A 65 4.89 -7.38 -5.26
C ALA A 65 6.25 -7.39 -4.54
N GLY A 66 7.25 -8.08 -5.10
CA GLY A 66 8.63 -8.06 -4.59
C GLY A 66 9.21 -6.65 -4.53
N VAL A 67 9.11 -5.88 -5.63
CA VAL A 67 9.59 -4.48 -5.67
C VAL A 67 8.91 -3.60 -4.60
N LEU A 68 7.61 -3.75 -4.39
CA LEU A 68 6.89 -2.99 -3.37
C LEU A 68 7.39 -3.32 -1.95
N VAL A 69 7.59 -4.60 -1.66
CA VAL A 69 8.00 -5.07 -0.33
C VAL A 69 9.47 -4.73 -0.05
N GLU A 70 10.36 -4.84 -1.04
CA GLU A 70 11.76 -4.41 -0.92
C GLU A 70 11.85 -2.90 -0.64
N ALA A 71 11.11 -2.08 -1.40
CA ALA A 71 11.10 -0.64 -1.21
C ALA A 71 10.60 -0.24 0.19
N LEU A 72 9.70 -1.04 0.77
CA LEU A 72 9.09 -0.79 2.07
C LEU A 72 10.06 -1.03 3.24
N ASP A 73 11.12 -1.83 3.07
CA ASP A 73 12.10 -2.15 4.12
C ASP A 73 11.43 -2.55 5.46
N VAL A 74 10.54 -3.55 5.39
CA VAL A 74 9.81 -4.06 6.57
C VAL A 74 10.75 -4.87 7.46
N ARG A 75 10.74 -4.56 8.76
CA ARG A 75 11.52 -5.28 9.77
C ARG A 75 10.61 -6.10 10.69
N PRO A 76 11.13 -7.16 11.32
CA PRO A 76 10.38 -7.92 12.30
C PRO A 76 9.85 -7.04 13.43
N GLY A 77 8.53 -7.09 13.67
CA GLY A 77 7.84 -6.31 14.70
C GLY A 77 7.35 -4.93 14.26
N ASP A 78 7.68 -4.46 13.06
CA ASP A 78 7.16 -3.20 12.51
C ASP A 78 5.63 -3.23 12.45
N SER A 79 4.97 -2.18 12.93
CA SER A 79 3.55 -1.96 12.68
C SER A 79 3.35 -1.47 11.24
N VAL A 80 2.61 -2.24 10.45
CA VAL A 80 2.45 -1.97 9.01
C VAL A 80 0.99 -1.73 8.64
N LEU A 81 0.74 -0.69 7.84
CA LEU A 81 -0.54 -0.47 7.17
C LEU A 81 -0.40 -0.71 5.65
N VAL A 82 -1.27 -1.54 5.08
CA VAL A 82 -1.42 -1.70 3.63
C VAL A 82 -2.73 -1.04 3.16
N VAL A 83 -2.61 -0.04 2.30
CA VAL A 83 -3.75 0.63 1.66
C VAL A 83 -3.98 0.04 0.27
N GLY A 84 -5.13 -0.60 0.07
CA GLY A 84 -5.45 -1.41 -1.10
C GLY A 84 -5.12 -2.87 -0.87
N ALA A 85 -5.84 -3.53 0.05
CA ALA A 85 -5.58 -4.94 0.38
C ALA A 85 -5.73 -5.88 -0.83
N GLY A 86 -6.61 -5.56 -1.79
CA GLY A 86 -6.81 -6.36 -2.99
C GLY A 86 -7.23 -7.80 -2.67
N VAL A 87 -6.51 -8.77 -3.22
CA VAL A 87 -6.70 -10.20 -2.89
C VAL A 87 -5.94 -10.64 -1.64
N GLY A 88 -5.07 -9.79 -1.08
CA GLY A 88 -4.34 -10.03 0.17
C GLY A 88 -2.91 -10.59 0.04
N TYR A 89 -2.41 -10.87 -1.17
CA TYR A 89 -1.10 -11.53 -1.31
C TYR A 89 0.06 -10.71 -0.73
N THR A 90 0.19 -9.43 -1.12
CA THR A 90 1.26 -8.55 -0.59
C THR A 90 1.13 -8.39 0.93
N VAL A 91 -0.12 -8.33 1.43
CA VAL A 91 -0.41 -8.28 2.86
C VAL A 91 0.13 -9.53 3.57
N GLY A 92 -0.06 -10.71 3.00
CA GLY A 92 0.50 -11.97 3.52
C GLY A 92 2.02 -12.00 3.54
N VAL A 93 2.68 -11.49 2.49
CA VAL A 93 4.15 -11.35 2.44
C VAL A 93 4.66 -10.40 3.51
N ILE A 94 4.00 -9.25 3.71
CA ILE A 94 4.35 -8.31 4.79
C ILE A 94 4.09 -8.93 6.16
N ALA A 95 3.00 -9.70 6.32
CA ALA A 95 2.67 -10.40 7.57
C ALA A 95 3.71 -11.46 7.94
N GLU A 96 4.30 -12.14 6.96
CA GLU A 96 5.41 -13.06 7.18
C GLU A 96 6.67 -12.34 7.68
N LEU A 97 6.93 -11.12 7.21
CA LEU A 97 8.10 -10.31 7.61
C LEU A 97 7.93 -9.65 8.99
N ALA A 98 6.83 -8.94 9.19
CA ALA A 98 6.58 -8.14 10.40
C ALA A 98 5.96 -8.96 11.54
N GLY A 99 5.28 -10.05 11.21
CA GLY A 99 4.37 -10.79 12.09
C GLY A 99 2.91 -10.35 11.89
N ALA A 100 2.02 -11.31 11.66
CA ALA A 100 0.63 -11.06 11.26
C ALA A 100 -0.15 -10.08 12.14
N ARG A 101 0.01 -10.14 13.48
CA ARG A 101 -0.64 -9.21 14.42
C ARG A 101 -0.20 -7.75 14.29
N HIS A 102 0.93 -7.49 13.65
CA HIS A 102 1.44 -6.15 13.43
C HIS A 102 0.93 -5.52 12.12
N VAL A 103 0.28 -6.31 11.27
CA VAL A 103 -0.17 -5.88 9.94
C VAL A 103 -1.66 -5.56 9.94
N HIS A 104 -1.96 -4.37 9.46
CA HIS A 104 -3.30 -3.88 9.21
C HIS A 104 -3.42 -3.59 7.70
N ALA A 105 -4.59 -3.82 7.14
CA ALA A 105 -4.88 -3.51 5.75
C ALA A 105 -6.25 -2.88 5.61
N VAL A 106 -6.40 -1.98 4.64
CA VAL A 106 -7.67 -1.35 4.30
C VAL A 106 -7.94 -1.47 2.81
N ASP A 107 -9.19 -1.73 2.44
CA ASP A 107 -9.64 -1.66 1.05
C ASP A 107 -11.03 -1.00 0.98
N ILE A 108 -11.27 -0.21 -0.05
CA ILE A 108 -12.55 0.49 -0.23
C ILE A 108 -13.65 -0.48 -0.70
N ALA A 109 -13.29 -1.55 -1.39
CA ALA A 109 -14.22 -2.53 -1.92
C ALA A 109 -14.48 -3.63 -0.89
N ARG A 110 -15.63 -3.55 -0.21
CA ARG A 110 -16.08 -4.54 0.79
C ARG A 110 -15.96 -6.01 0.33
N ARG A 111 -16.18 -6.29 -0.96
CA ARG A 111 -16.03 -7.64 -1.53
C ARG A 111 -14.59 -8.14 -1.46
N LEU A 112 -13.61 -7.26 -1.72
CA LEU A 112 -12.19 -7.57 -1.65
C LEU A 112 -11.75 -7.75 -0.20
N VAL A 113 -12.29 -6.97 0.73
CA VAL A 113 -12.03 -7.16 2.16
C VAL A 113 -12.42 -8.58 2.62
N TYR A 114 -13.61 -9.06 2.23
CA TYR A 114 -14.02 -10.42 2.57
C TYR A 114 -13.11 -11.48 1.97
N GLU A 115 -12.72 -11.28 0.72
CA GLU A 115 -11.86 -12.21 0.00
C GLU A 115 -10.43 -12.24 0.54
N ALA A 116 -9.83 -11.07 0.78
CA ALA A 116 -8.51 -10.96 1.40
C ALA A 116 -8.48 -11.64 2.77
N ARG A 117 -9.51 -11.47 3.61
CA ARG A 117 -9.61 -12.18 4.90
C ARG A 117 -9.65 -13.70 4.74
N ASP A 118 -10.43 -14.20 3.77
CA ASP A 118 -10.55 -15.63 3.51
C ASP A 118 -9.24 -16.24 2.98
N ASN A 119 -8.60 -15.55 2.04
CA ASN A 119 -7.31 -15.95 1.46
C ASN A 119 -6.19 -15.92 2.52
N LEU A 120 -6.12 -14.85 3.33
CA LEU A 120 -5.14 -14.73 4.41
C LEU A 120 -5.34 -15.83 5.45
N ALA A 121 -6.57 -16.12 5.86
CA ALA A 121 -6.85 -17.21 6.78
C ALA A 121 -6.46 -18.58 6.22
N SER A 122 -6.77 -18.84 4.94
CA SER A 122 -6.39 -20.08 4.24
C SER A 122 -4.87 -20.22 4.11
N ALA A 123 -4.16 -19.10 3.98
CA ALA A 123 -2.70 -19.02 3.95
C ALA A 123 -2.03 -19.06 5.34
N GLY A 124 -2.78 -19.03 6.45
CA GLY A 124 -2.25 -19.07 7.82
C GLY A 124 -1.96 -17.70 8.46
N TYR A 125 -2.52 -16.62 7.91
CA TYR A 125 -2.35 -15.23 8.36
C TYR A 125 -3.67 -14.60 8.84
N ASP A 126 -4.52 -15.37 9.54
CA ASP A 126 -5.83 -14.92 10.02
C ASP A 126 -5.77 -13.82 11.10
N GLU A 127 -4.61 -13.63 11.72
CA GLU A 127 -4.37 -12.55 12.70
C GLU A 127 -4.23 -11.15 12.06
N VAL A 128 -4.09 -11.07 10.73
CA VAL A 128 -4.04 -9.79 10.01
C VAL A 128 -5.42 -9.10 10.06
N LEU A 129 -5.44 -7.85 10.51
CA LEU A 129 -6.66 -7.04 10.48
C LEU A 129 -6.84 -6.42 9.10
N VAL A 130 -7.85 -6.87 8.35
CA VAL A 130 -8.26 -6.22 7.10
C VAL A 130 -9.58 -5.51 7.31
N ASP A 131 -9.72 -4.21 7.05
CA ASP A 131 -10.98 -3.47 7.20
C ASP A 131 -11.46 -2.79 5.91
N CYS A 132 -12.75 -2.49 5.86
CA CYS A 132 -13.38 -1.78 4.75
C CYS A 132 -13.41 -0.28 5.01
N GLY A 133 -12.67 0.50 4.23
CA GLY A 133 -12.55 1.93 4.47
C GLY A 133 -11.91 2.73 3.34
N ASP A 134 -11.99 4.05 3.47
CA ASP A 134 -11.30 4.99 2.58
C ASP A 134 -9.80 5.01 2.91
N GLY A 135 -9.02 4.38 2.05
CA GLY A 135 -7.57 4.27 2.19
C GLY A 135 -6.84 5.61 2.27
N ALA A 136 -7.40 6.69 1.71
CA ALA A 136 -6.80 8.02 1.82
C ALA A 136 -6.89 8.60 3.24
N ARG A 137 -7.77 8.04 4.10
CA ARG A 137 -7.88 8.39 5.52
C ARG A 137 -6.99 7.53 6.43
N GLY A 138 -6.36 6.48 5.89
CA GLY A 138 -5.60 5.51 6.67
C GLY A 138 -6.47 4.76 7.67
N LEU A 139 -5.86 4.37 8.80
CA LEU A 139 -6.50 3.62 9.87
C LEU A 139 -6.05 4.17 11.23
N ARG A 140 -6.56 5.37 11.55
CA ARG A 140 -6.05 6.23 12.64
C ARG A 140 -6.10 5.57 14.01
N GLU A 141 -7.04 4.66 14.23
CA GLU A 141 -7.25 3.94 15.49
C GLU A 141 -6.06 3.04 15.87
N TYR A 142 -5.23 2.67 14.89
CA TYR A 142 -4.08 1.78 15.06
C TYR A 142 -2.75 2.48 14.79
N ALA A 143 -2.78 3.76 14.41
CA ALA A 143 -1.58 4.57 14.26
C ALA A 143 -0.88 4.79 15.62
N PRO A 144 0.45 5.03 15.64
CA PRO A 144 1.33 5.20 14.48
C PRO A 144 1.77 3.88 13.83
N PHE A 145 2.16 3.95 12.56
CA PHE A 145 2.71 2.84 11.77
C PHE A 145 4.17 3.09 11.42
N ASP A 146 5.04 2.09 11.62
CA ASP A 146 6.43 2.14 11.19
C ASP A 146 6.54 2.11 9.66
N ARG A 147 5.60 1.41 9.00
CA ARG A 147 5.55 1.26 7.55
C ARG A 147 4.14 1.45 7.01
N ILE A 148 4.01 2.16 5.90
CA ILE A 148 2.75 2.27 5.16
C ILE A 148 3.00 1.95 3.68
N LEU A 149 2.33 0.93 3.16
CA LEU A 149 2.31 0.64 1.73
C LEU A 149 1.00 1.12 1.12
N VAL A 150 1.06 1.83 -0.01
CA VAL A 150 -0.14 2.19 -0.78
C VAL A 150 -0.08 1.54 -2.15
N GLU A 151 -0.95 0.56 -2.40
CA GLU A 151 -1.11 -0.13 -3.68
C GLU A 151 -2.04 0.62 -4.64
N ALA A 152 -1.92 1.94 -4.68
CA ALA A 152 -2.68 2.80 -5.57
C ALA A 152 -1.93 4.11 -5.83
N GLY A 153 -2.15 4.69 -7.02
CA GLY A 153 -1.45 5.89 -7.45
C GLY A 153 -2.07 7.19 -6.93
N ALA A 154 -1.23 8.13 -6.52
CA ALA A 154 -1.66 9.53 -6.33
C ALA A 154 -0.60 10.52 -6.81
N VAL A 155 -1.01 11.78 -7.02
CA VAL A 155 -0.08 12.83 -7.47
C VAL A 155 0.87 13.25 -6.36
N ARG A 156 0.43 13.11 -5.10
CA ARG A 156 1.21 13.41 -3.89
C ARG A 156 0.82 12.43 -2.78
N PRO A 157 1.71 12.20 -1.79
CA PRO A 157 1.36 11.43 -0.60
C PRO A 157 0.15 12.02 0.13
N PRO A 158 -0.86 11.22 0.49
CA PRO A 158 -1.97 11.69 1.30
C PRO A 158 -1.47 12.14 2.68
N GLY A 159 -1.69 13.43 3.02
CA GLY A 159 -1.23 13.98 4.30
C GLY A 159 -1.79 13.26 5.54
N MET A 160 -2.94 12.61 5.42
CA MET A 160 -3.51 11.79 6.49
C MET A 160 -2.72 10.50 6.76
N LEU A 161 -2.09 9.93 5.73
CA LEU A 161 -1.21 8.76 5.89
C LEU A 161 0.15 9.20 6.47
N ILE A 162 0.70 10.33 6.00
CA ILE A 162 1.94 10.89 6.56
C ILE A 162 1.79 11.17 8.05
N ARG A 163 0.67 11.74 8.51
CA ARG A 163 0.39 11.97 9.94
C ARG A 163 0.23 10.69 10.77
N GLN A 164 0.09 9.53 10.13
CA GLN A 164 -0.03 8.23 10.79
C GLN A 164 1.28 7.44 10.78
N LEU A 165 2.35 7.96 10.16
CA LEU A 165 3.68 7.37 10.29
C LEU A 165 4.23 7.60 11.71
N ALA A 166 4.95 6.62 12.21
CA ALA A 166 5.81 6.74 13.38
C ALA A 166 6.98 7.69 13.10
N GLU A 167 7.71 8.05 14.16
CA GLU A 167 9.04 8.65 14.02
C GLU A 167 9.93 7.68 13.23
N ASP A 168 10.69 8.20 12.25
CA ASP A 168 11.46 7.42 11.27
C ASP A 168 10.61 6.42 10.43
N GLY A 169 9.29 6.64 10.37
CA GLY A 169 8.38 5.81 9.59
C GLY A 169 8.53 6.04 8.09
N ARG A 170 8.34 4.96 7.31
CA ARG A 170 8.46 4.98 5.85
C ARG A 170 7.12 4.68 5.17
N LEU A 171 6.72 5.54 4.23
CA LEU A 171 5.61 5.28 3.33
C LEU A 171 6.12 4.97 1.92
N VAL A 172 5.62 3.89 1.31
CA VAL A 172 5.92 3.54 -0.09
C VAL A 172 4.66 3.60 -0.93
N MET A 173 4.73 4.32 -2.05
CA MET A 173 3.59 4.42 -2.96
C MET A 173 3.95 4.81 -4.41
N PRO A 174 3.11 4.45 -5.39
CA PRO A 174 3.16 5.01 -6.74
C PRO A 174 2.80 6.51 -6.74
N LEU A 175 3.76 7.36 -7.12
CA LEU A 175 3.59 8.81 -7.25
C LEU A 175 3.59 9.26 -8.71
N GLY A 176 2.55 9.99 -9.12
CA GLY A 176 2.47 10.62 -10.44
C GLY A 176 1.04 10.78 -10.99
N SER A 177 0.88 11.68 -11.94
CA SER A 177 -0.42 12.00 -12.57
C SER A 177 -0.63 11.34 -13.95
N GLY A 178 0.40 10.68 -14.49
CA GLY A 178 0.39 9.99 -15.79
C GLY A 178 1.49 8.95 -15.88
N ALA A 179 2.76 9.37 -15.82
CA ALA A 179 3.86 8.47 -15.52
C ALA A 179 4.05 8.42 -14.00
N GLN A 180 3.96 7.23 -13.41
CA GLN A 180 4.19 7.04 -11.98
C GLN A 180 5.58 6.45 -11.74
N ALA A 181 6.21 6.86 -10.65
CA ALA A 181 7.37 6.20 -10.07
C ALA A 181 6.98 5.64 -8.70
N LEU A 182 7.54 4.48 -8.34
CA LEU A 182 7.44 4.00 -6.96
C LEU A 182 8.40 4.82 -6.11
N ALA A 183 7.92 5.39 -5.02
CA ALA A 183 8.71 6.27 -4.17
C ALA A 183 8.58 5.89 -2.70
N ALA A 184 9.68 6.01 -1.95
CA ALA A 184 9.67 6.02 -0.49
C ALA A 184 9.61 7.47 0.00
N VAL A 185 8.80 7.67 1.03
CA VAL A 185 8.51 8.96 1.64
C VAL A 185 8.73 8.86 3.13
N GLU A 186 9.55 9.74 3.67
CA GLU A 186 9.88 9.88 5.09
C GLU A 186 9.73 11.37 5.44
N ASP A 187 9.14 11.68 6.60
CA ASP A 187 8.81 13.06 7.01
C ASP A 187 8.02 13.89 5.97
N GLY A 188 7.27 13.22 5.10
CA GLY A 188 6.47 13.85 4.04
C GLY A 188 7.27 14.25 2.78
N GLU A 189 8.57 13.96 2.74
CA GLU A 189 9.45 14.21 1.61
C GLU A 189 9.81 12.90 0.90
N VAL A 190 9.97 12.95 -0.42
CA VAL A 190 10.44 11.78 -1.17
C VAL A 190 11.94 11.61 -0.93
N VAL A 191 12.33 10.46 -0.38
CA VAL A 191 13.73 10.14 -0.07
C VAL A 191 14.38 9.23 -1.11
N GLU A 192 13.57 8.43 -1.82
CA GLU A 192 14.07 7.44 -2.79
C GLU A 192 13.01 7.12 -3.86
N GLU A 193 13.46 6.81 -5.09
CA GLU A 193 12.61 6.33 -6.18
C GLU A 193 13.13 4.98 -6.73
N PHE A 194 12.22 4.03 -6.95
CA PHE A 194 12.53 2.65 -7.36
C PHE A 194 12.18 2.36 -8.83
N GLY A 195 11.99 3.42 -9.62
CA GLY A 195 11.66 3.32 -11.04
C GLY A 195 10.16 3.36 -11.35
N ARG A 196 9.82 3.12 -12.61
CA ARG A 196 8.47 3.36 -13.15
C ARG A 196 7.51 2.23 -12.81
N VAL A 197 6.31 2.60 -12.38
CA VAL A 197 5.18 1.69 -12.14
C VAL A 197 3.90 2.25 -12.75
N ALA A 198 2.83 1.44 -12.76
CA ALA A 198 1.52 1.87 -13.21
C ALA A 198 0.43 1.23 -12.35
N PHE A 199 -0.22 2.04 -11.52
CA PHE A 199 -1.31 1.68 -10.62
C PHE A 199 -2.54 2.53 -10.90
N ASP A 200 -3.69 1.95 -10.63
CA ASP A 200 -4.95 2.68 -10.66
C ASP A 200 -4.96 3.78 -9.58
N PRO A 201 -5.69 4.88 -9.79
CA PRO A 201 -5.75 5.96 -8.82
C PRO A 201 -6.29 5.49 -7.46
N LEU A 202 -5.72 6.01 -6.38
CA LEU A 202 -6.29 5.88 -5.04
C LEU A 202 -7.69 6.50 -5.03
N LEU A 203 -8.69 5.64 -4.80
CA LEU A 203 -10.09 6.02 -4.73
C LEU A 203 -10.43 6.55 -3.33
N VAL A 204 -11.36 7.51 -3.28
CA VAL A 204 -11.92 8.04 -2.03
C VAL A 204 -13.38 7.62 -1.88
N ASP A 205 -13.91 7.76 -0.66
CA ASP A 205 -15.30 7.41 -0.36
C ASP A 205 -16.30 8.06 -1.34
N GLY A 206 -17.13 7.23 -1.98
CA GLY A 206 -18.04 7.60 -3.05
C GLY A 206 -17.54 7.37 -4.48
N GLU A 207 -16.28 7.00 -4.68
CA GLU A 207 -15.73 6.55 -5.97
C GLU A 207 -15.76 5.00 -6.06
N GLN A 208 -16.01 4.45 -7.25
CA GLN A 208 -16.04 2.99 -7.48
C GLN A 208 -15.00 2.60 -8.53
N SER A 209 -14.33 1.46 -8.33
CA SER A 209 -13.51 0.86 -9.39
C SER A 209 -14.40 0.38 -10.54
N GLY A 210 -14.07 0.78 -11.77
CA GLY A 210 -14.79 0.37 -13.00
C GLY A 210 -15.81 1.37 -13.57
N VAL A 211 -16.03 2.53 -12.95
CA VAL A 211 -16.77 3.63 -13.59
C VAL A 211 -15.75 4.61 -14.21
N PRO A 212 -15.84 4.99 -15.50
CA PRO A 212 -14.97 6.01 -16.05
C PRO A 212 -15.15 7.29 -15.24
N VAL A 213 -14.11 7.67 -14.49
CA VAL A 213 -14.09 8.91 -13.72
C VAL A 213 -14.18 10.07 -14.69
N ARG A 214 -15.40 10.56 -14.95
CA ARG A 214 -15.64 11.68 -15.86
C ARG A 214 -15.18 13.03 -15.31
N ASN A 215 -14.65 13.10 -14.09
CA ASN A 215 -14.35 14.37 -13.45
C ASN A 215 -13.10 14.35 -12.57
N ARG A 216 -11.93 14.39 -13.21
CA ARG A 216 -10.64 14.76 -12.61
C ARG A 216 -10.73 16.09 -11.82
N THR A 217 -11.62 16.99 -12.24
CA THR A 217 -11.85 18.33 -11.68
C THR A 217 -12.44 18.32 -10.26
N VAL A 218 -13.34 17.38 -9.94
CA VAL A 218 -14.01 17.38 -8.62
C VAL A 218 -13.04 17.00 -7.49
N ARG A 219 -12.06 16.14 -7.77
CA ARG A 219 -10.99 15.79 -6.83
C ARG A 219 -10.07 16.98 -6.56
N GLU A 220 -9.59 17.65 -7.61
CA GLU A 220 -8.72 18.83 -7.47
C GLU A 220 -9.44 19.96 -6.71
N ASP A 221 -10.73 20.16 -6.96
CA ASP A 221 -11.54 21.15 -6.27
C ASP A 221 -11.79 20.78 -4.80
N ARG A 222 -12.02 19.50 -4.48
CA ARG A 222 -12.13 19.03 -3.08
C ARG A 222 -10.80 19.15 -2.33
N GLU A 223 -9.68 18.76 -2.94
CA GLU A 223 -8.35 18.92 -2.35
C GLU A 223 -8.01 20.41 -2.14
N ARG A 224 -8.34 21.29 -3.08
CA ARG A 224 -8.20 22.75 -2.94
C ARG A 224 -9.12 23.30 -1.84
N ALA A 225 -10.36 22.86 -1.78
CA ALA A 225 -11.32 23.30 -0.76
C ALA A 225 -10.88 22.88 0.65
N SER A 226 -10.38 21.65 0.82
CA SER A 226 -9.82 21.17 2.09
C SER A 226 -8.62 22.02 2.52
N ARG A 227 -7.70 22.31 1.59
CA ARG A 227 -6.54 23.20 1.85
C ARG A 227 -6.94 24.62 2.20
N ALA A 228 -7.95 25.17 1.52
CA ALA A 228 -8.47 26.51 1.82
C ALA A 228 -9.16 26.56 3.21
N ALA A 229 -9.75 25.45 3.65
CA ALA A 229 -10.33 25.33 4.98
C ALA A 229 -9.24 25.20 6.07
N GLU A 230 -8.18 24.44 5.81
CA GLU A 230 -7.03 24.32 6.72
C GLU A 230 -6.24 25.65 6.81
N SER A 231 -6.02 26.36 5.70
CA SER A 231 -5.30 27.63 5.70
C SER A 231 -6.06 28.74 6.41
N ARG A 232 -7.40 28.76 6.35
CA ARG A 232 -8.24 29.73 7.07
C ARG A 232 -8.23 29.56 8.59
N ARG A 233 -7.90 28.36 9.10
CA ARG A 233 -7.75 28.11 10.55
C ARG A 233 -6.39 28.54 11.10
N GLY A 234 -5.43 28.88 10.24
CA GLY A 234 -4.09 29.33 10.62
C GLY A 234 -3.95 30.83 10.90
N TRP A 235 -5.00 31.64 10.68
CA TRP A 235 -4.97 33.11 10.86
C TRP A 235 -5.63 33.60 12.16
N GLU A 236 -6.04 32.70 13.07
CA GLU A 236 -6.75 33.07 14.31
C GLU A 236 -5.86 33.12 15.57
N GLN A 237 -4.53 33.00 15.46
CA GLN A 237 -3.63 33.30 16.58
C GLN A 237 -2.42 34.11 16.11
N GLU A 238 -2.58 35.44 16.10
CA GLU A 238 -1.60 36.42 16.61
C GLU A 238 -2.14 37.83 16.37
N TRP A 239 -3.05 38.27 17.24
CA TRP A 239 -3.34 39.69 17.46
C TRP A 239 -3.70 39.90 18.93
N ILE A 240 -2.69 40.12 19.77
CA ILE A 240 -2.83 40.98 20.94
C ILE A 240 -1.61 41.89 20.96
N ASP A 241 -1.78 43.04 20.34
CA ASP A 241 -1.01 44.27 20.56
C ASP A 241 -1.37 44.82 21.95
N TRP A 242 -0.40 45.41 22.66
CA TRP A 242 -0.56 46.68 23.38
C TRP A 242 0.83 47.22 23.79
N GLU A 243 1.42 48.05 22.94
CA GLU A 243 2.18 49.21 23.43
C GLU A 243 1.20 50.16 24.15
N SER A 244 1.24 50.19 25.48
CA SER A 244 1.03 51.41 26.26
C SER A 244 1.35 51.18 27.73
N GLN A 245 2.55 51.54 28.16
CA GLN A 245 2.73 52.32 29.38
C GLN A 245 4.12 52.95 29.39
N LEU A 246 4.08 54.29 29.41
CA LEU A 246 5.14 55.22 29.79
C LEU A 246 5.77 54.85 31.14
#